data_AF-A0A923Y364-F1
#
_entry.id   AF-A0A923Y364-F1
#
_cell.length_a   1.000
_cell.length_b   1.000
_cell.length_c   1.000
_cell.angle_alpha   90.00
_cell.angle_beta   90.00
_cell.angle_gamma   90.00
#
_symmetry.space_group_name_H-M   'P 1'
#
loop_
_entity.id
_entity.type
_entity.pdbx_description
1 polymer ?
#
loop_
_entity_poly.entity_id
_entity_poly.type
_entity_poly.pdbx_seq_one_letter_code
_entity_poly.pdbx_strand_id
1 'polypeptide(L)' 'MNHAYIVDAIRTPFGRYGGALSSVRADDLGAIPIRALMARNPGVDWVAVADV' A
#
# COMPACT_ATOMS: atom_id res chain seq x y z
N MET A 1 23.74 0.71 -15.89
CA MET A 1 22.50 1.45 -16.14
C MET A 1 21.38 0.62 -15.53
N ASN A 2 20.73 1.09 -14.46
CA ASN A 2 19.63 0.35 -13.84
C ASN A 2 18.31 0.88 -14.41
N HIS A 3 17.44 -0.04 -14.80
CA HIS A 3 16.09 0.30 -15.25
C HIS A 3 15.17 0.35 -14.03
N ALA A 4 14.28 1.34 -14.00
CA ALA A 4 13.23 1.43 -13.00
C ALA A 4 11.94 0.81 -13.53
N TYR A 5 11.28 0.01 -12.70
CA TYR A 5 10.05 -0.69 -13.06
C TYR A 5 8.97 -0.43 -12.00
N ILE A 6 7.73 -0.29 -12.46
CA ILE A 6 6.55 -0.41 -11.59
C ILE A 6 6.13 -1.87 -11.66
N VAL A 7 6.33 -2.61 -10.56
CA VAL A 7 6.07 -4.05 -10.51
C VAL A 7 4.62 -4.34 -10.13
N ASP A 8 4.06 -3.54 -9.22
CA ASP A 8 2.69 -3.71 -8.74
C ASP A 8 2.16 -2.38 -8.16
N ALA A 9 0.84 -2.18 -8.18
CA ALA A 9 0.19 -0.99 -7.65
C ALA A 9 -1.22 -1.31 -7.13
N ILE A 10 -1.52 -0.88 -5.90
CA ILE A 10 -2.82 -1.02 -5.26
C ILE A 10 -3.13 0.22 -4.42
N ARG A 11 -4.41 0.47 -4.17
CA ARG A 11 -4.89 1.62 -3.38
C ARG A 11 -6.14 1.27 -2.59
N THR A 12 -6.46 2.09 -1.61
CA THR A 12 -7.79 2.11 -0.99
C THR A 12 -8.82 2.73 -1.93
N PRO A 13 -10.13 2.52 -1.67
CA PRO A 13 -11.17 3.36 -2.25
C PRO A 13 -11.02 4.83 -1.83
N PHE A 14 -11.64 5.72 -2.58
CA PHE A 14 -11.74 7.13 -2.21
C PHE A 14 -12.91 7.35 -1.26
N GLY A 15 -12.64 7.94 -0.09
CA GLY A 15 -13.67 8.35 0.86
C GLY A 15 -14.21 9.74 0.54
N ARG A 16 -15.51 9.93 0.73
CA ARG A 16 -16.11 11.28 0.78
C ARG A 16 -15.72 11.97 2.10
N TYR A 17 -15.59 13.29 2.09
CA TYR A 17 -15.44 14.09 3.32
C TYR A 17 -16.59 13.81 4.31
N GLY A 18 -16.26 13.48 5.56
CA GLY A 18 -17.22 13.04 6.57
C GLY A 18 -17.91 11.69 6.28
N GLY A 19 -17.39 10.91 5.31
CA GLY A 19 -17.98 9.66 4.84
C GLY A 19 -17.38 8.41 5.50
N ALA A 20 -17.47 7.28 4.79
CA ALA A 20 -17.15 5.94 5.32
C ALA A 20 -15.72 5.76 5.86
N LEU A 21 -14.75 6.58 5.41
CA LEU A 21 -13.36 6.52 5.88
C LEU A 21 -13.03 7.62 6.91
N SER A 22 -13.99 8.46 7.31
CA SER A 22 -13.74 9.63 8.17
C SER A 22 -13.26 9.27 9.57
N SER A 23 -13.58 8.07 10.06
CA SER A 23 -13.13 7.57 11.36
C SER A 23 -11.80 6.79 11.28
N VAL A 24 -11.27 6.55 10.09
CA VAL A 24 -10.03 5.78 9.90
C VAL A 24 -8.85 6.75 9.95
N ARG A 25 -7.87 6.46 10.80
CA ARG A 25 -6.65 7.26 10.86
C ARG A 25 -5.84 7.07 9.57
N ALA A 26 -5.12 8.11 9.17
CA ALA A 26 -4.41 8.10 7.88
C ALA A 26 -3.30 7.04 7.80
N ASP A 27 -2.62 6.76 8.91
CA ASP A 27 -1.62 5.69 9.06
C ASP A 27 -2.25 4.29 8.94
N ASP A 28 -3.38 4.05 9.62
CA ASP A 28 -4.14 2.81 9.47
C ASP A 28 -4.62 2.62 8.03
N LEU A 29 -5.10 3.69 7.39
CA LEU A 29 -5.52 3.70 6.00
C LEU A 29 -4.34 3.39 5.05
N GLY A 30 -3.16 3.96 5.31
CA GLY A 30 -1.92 3.73 4.56
C GLY A 30 -1.37 2.31 4.72
N ALA A 31 -1.60 1.66 5.85
CA ALA A 31 -1.18 0.28 6.10
C ALA A 31 -2.03 -0.77 5.32
N ILE A 32 -3.24 -0.42 4.87
CA ILE A 32 -4.11 -1.32 4.10
C ILE A 32 -3.46 -1.75 2.77
N PRO A 33 -3.05 -0.83 1.86
CA PRO A 33 -2.45 -1.23 0.59
C PRO A 33 -1.13 -1.98 0.76
N ILE A 34 -0.31 -1.65 1.77
CA ILE A 34 0.94 -2.37 2.06
C ILE A 34 0.63 -3.83 2.42
N ARG A 35 -0.28 -4.08 3.37
CA ARG A 35 -0.70 -5.44 3.74
C ARG A 35 -1.27 -6.22 2.56
N ALA A 36 -2.06 -5.56 1.70
CA ALA A 36 -2.61 -6.20 0.51
C ALA A 36 -1.53 -6.55 -0.53
N LEU A 37 -0.50 -5.70 -0.72
CA LEU A 37 0.65 -5.95 -1.57
C LEU A 37 1.47 -7.15 -1.08
N MET A 38 1.74 -7.23 0.23
CA MET A 38 2.41 -8.37 0.85
C MET A 38 1.67 -9.68 0.63
N ALA A 39 0.35 -9.68 0.83
CA ALA A 39 -0.49 -10.85 0.61
C ALA A 39 -0.53 -11.31 -0.86
N ARG A 40 -0.51 -10.37 -1.81
CA ARG A 40 -0.50 -10.69 -3.26
C ARG A 40 0.84 -11.22 -3.75
N ASN A 41 1.94 -10.84 -3.08
CA ASN A 41 3.29 -11.22 -3.50
C ASN A 41 4.02 -11.95 -2.34
N PRO A 42 3.58 -13.18 -1.99
CA PRO A 42 4.13 -13.91 -0.84
C PRO A 42 5.59 -14.36 -1.02
N GLY A 43 6.11 -14.37 -2.24
CA GLY A 43 7.49 -14.73 -2.56
C GLY A 43 8.48 -13.56 -2.55
N VAL A 44 8.03 -12.33 -2.28
CA VAL A 44 8.90 -11.16 -2.19
C VAL A 44 9.60 -11.14 -0.83
N ASP A 45 10.90 -10.85 -0.83
CA ASP A 45 11.63 -10.52 0.39
C ASP A 45 11.29 -9.08 0.82
N TRP A 46 10.32 -8.96 1.72
CA TRP A 46 9.86 -7.68 2.24
C TRP A 46 10.86 -6.99 3.17
N VAL A 47 11.90 -7.69 3.64
CA VAL A 47 12.98 -7.08 4.43
C VAL A 47 13.95 -6.31 3.53
N ALA A 48 13.99 -6.63 2.23
CA ALA A 48 14.80 -5.92 1.25
C ALA A 48 14.23 -4.56 0.81
N VAL A 49 13.03 -4.18 1.27
CA VAL A 49 12.47 -2.84 1.02
C VAL A 49 13.30 -1.81 1.76
N ALA A 50 13.93 -0.91 1.01
CA ALA A 50 14.87 0.07 1.56
C ALA A 50 14.24 1.43 1.90
N ASP A 51 13.07 1.75 1.35
CA ASP A 51 12.42 3.07 1.51
C ASP A 51 10.90 2.98 1.34
N VAL A 52 10.15 3.89 2.00
CA VAL A 52 8.67 3.99 1.97
C VAL A 52 8.23 5.46 2.04
#